data_AF-A0A957D6D6-F1
#
_entry.id   AF-A0A957D6D6-F1
#
_cell.length_a   1.000
_cell.length_b   1.000
_cell.length_c   1.000
_cell.angle_alpha   90.00
_cell.angle_beta   90.00
_cell.angle_gamma   90.00
#
_symmetry.space_group_name_H-M   'P 1'
#
loop_
_entity.id
_entity.type
_entity.pdbx_description
1 polymer ?
#
loop_
_entity_poly.entity_id
_entity_poly.type
_entity_poly.pdbx_seq_one_letter_code
_entity_poly.pdbx_strand_id
1 'polypeptide(L)' 'MKAQTVSLIGLNRITASLGLALKHSSLEMQVIGYDADSNVTRLAKEQMGAIDKAEWNLLNAATKADILVLDLP' A
#
# COMPACT_ATOMS: atom_id res chain seq x y z
N MET A 1 -19.15 3.68 8.72
CA MET A 1 -18.73 3.00 7.48
C MET A 1 -17.59 2.06 7.81
N LYS A 2 -17.49 0.89 7.15
CA LYS A 2 -16.34 -0.01 7.29
C LYS A 2 -15.27 0.43 6.28
N ALA A 3 -14.02 0.56 6.71
CA ALA A 3 -12.91 0.87 5.82
C ALA A 3 -12.73 -0.24 4.78
N GLN A 4 -12.51 0.14 3.52
CA GLN A 4 -12.35 -0.77 2.39
C GLN A 4 -10.99 -0.57 1.69
N THR A 5 -10.35 0.59 1.85
CA THR A 5 -9.08 0.90 1.18
C THR A 5 -8.02 1.36 2.17
N VAL A 6 -6.86 0.71 2.13
CA VAL A 6 -5.65 1.14 2.84
C VAL A 6 -4.63 1.61 1.83
N SER A 7 -4.12 2.82 2.00
CA SER A 7 -3.00 3.33 1.22
C SER A 7 -1.72 3.34 2.05
N LEU A 8 -0.65 2.79 1.49
CA LEU A 8 0.69 2.73 2.07
C LEU A 8 1.58 3.71 1.30
N ILE A 9 2.09 4.74 1.98
CA ILE A 9 2.99 5.75 1.43
C ILE A 9 4.39 5.52 1.98
N GLY A 10 5.33 5.25 1.08
CA GLY A 10 6.61 4.64 1.42
C GLY A 10 6.44 3.13 1.55
N LEU A 11 7.11 2.36 0.71
CA LEU A 11 6.99 0.90 0.62
C LEU A 11 8.27 0.22 1.10
N ASN A 12 8.69 0.59 2.31
CA ASN A 12 9.85 0.00 2.96
C ASN A 12 9.48 -1.33 3.65
N ARG A 13 10.40 -1.88 4.44
CA ARG A 13 10.19 -3.16 5.14
C ARG A 13 8.93 -3.17 6.02
N ILE A 14 8.63 -2.10 6.76
CA ILE A 14 7.52 -2.07 7.71
C ILE A 14 6.19 -2.04 6.95
N THR A 15 5.99 -1.08 6.04
CA THR A 15 4.75 -0.99 5.25
C THR A 15 4.56 -2.18 4.30
N ALA A 16 5.62 -2.70 3.68
CA ALA A 16 5.50 -3.92 2.89
C ALA A 16 5.08 -5.12 3.76
N SER A 17 5.61 -5.23 4.98
CA SER A 17 5.19 -6.28 5.93
C SER A 17 3.74 -6.10 6.38
N LEU A 18 3.31 -4.85 6.60
CA LEU A 18 1.92 -4.53 6.90
C LEU A 18 1.00 -4.92 5.74
N GLY A 19 1.37 -4.57 4.52
CA GLY A 19 0.64 -4.95 3.31
C GLY A 19 0.46 -6.47 3.21
N LEU A 20 1.55 -7.23 3.37
CA LEU A 20 1.50 -8.70 3.42
C LEU A 20 0.58 -9.23 4.55
N ALA A 21 0.68 -8.66 5.75
CA ALA A 21 -0.17 -9.06 6.87
C ALA A 21 -1.66 -8.80 6.58
N LEU A 22 -1.98 -7.67 5.94
CA LEU A 22 -3.35 -7.36 5.50
C LEU A 22 -3.82 -8.37 4.45
N LYS A 23 -2.98 -8.72 3.47
CA LYS A 23 -3.30 -9.74 2.46
C LYS A 23 -3.50 -11.14 3.06
N HIS A 24 -2.82 -11.47 4.14
CA HIS A 24 -2.98 -12.74 4.86
C HIS A 24 -4.07 -12.72 5.93
N SER A 25 -4.70 -11.56 6.16
CA SER A 25 -5.82 -11.43 7.11
C SER A 25 -7.15 -11.79 6.46
N SER A 26 -8.20 -11.97 7.27
CA SER A 26 -9.58 -12.11 6.78
C SER A 26 -10.24 -10.77 6.40
N LEU A 27 -9.48 -9.66 6.41
CA LEU A 27 -9.99 -8.34 6.04
C LEU A 27 -10.02 -8.21 4.52
N GLU A 28 -11.21 -8.08 3.97
CA GLU A 28 -11.42 -7.73 2.57
C GLU A 28 -11.18 -6.23 2.38
N MET A 29 -9.92 -5.84 2.17
CA MET A 29 -9.53 -4.47 1.87
C MET A 29 -8.59 -4.42 0.68
N GLN A 30 -8.73 -3.36 -0.12
CA GLN A 30 -7.79 -3.02 -1.18
C GLN A 30 -6.57 -2.33 -0.59
N VAL A 31 -5.38 -2.82 -0.91
CA VAL A 31 -4.11 -2.19 -0.53
C VAL A 31 -3.52 -1.43 -1.72
N ILE A 32 -3.47 -0.10 -1.62
CA ILE A 32 -2.83 0.78 -2.60
C ILE A 32 -1.44 1.16 -2.09
N GLY A 33 -0.42 1.02 -2.92
CA GLY A 33 0.95 1.41 -2.59
C GLY A 33 1.43 2.57 -3.45
N TYR A 34 2.16 3.49 -2.81
CA TYR A 34 2.94 4.53 -3.46
C TYR A 34 4.35 4.56 -2.85
N ASP A 35 5.36 4.60 -3.70
CA ASP A 35 6.72 4.97 -3.35
C ASP A 35 7.26 5.97 -4.38
N ALA A 36 8.21 6.80 -3.97
CA ALA A 36 8.90 7.72 -4.88
C ALA A 36 9.75 6.95 -5.91
N ASP A 37 10.24 5.76 -5.55
CA ASP A 37 10.90 4.84 -6.47
C ASP A 37 9.88 3.84 -7.08
N SER A 38 9.69 3.95 -8.39
CA SER A 38 8.81 3.06 -9.14
C SER A 38 9.27 1.60 -9.14
N ASN A 39 10.57 1.34 -8.96
CA ASN A 39 11.10 -0.02 -8.81
C ASN A 39 10.64 -0.66 -7.50
N VAL A 40 10.62 0.10 -6.41
CA VAL A 40 10.11 -0.37 -5.11
C VAL A 40 8.63 -0.68 -5.22
N THR A 41 7.85 0.19 -5.87
CA THR A 41 6.42 -0.05 -6.07
C THR A 41 6.16 -1.30 -6.92
N ARG A 42 6.96 -1.52 -7.97
CA ARG A 42 6.89 -2.73 -8.80
C ARG A 42 7.25 -3.99 -8.02
N LEU A 43 8.35 -3.96 -7.26
CA LEU A 43 8.80 -5.05 -6.38
C LEU A 43 7.69 -5.45 -5.39
N ALA A 44 7.11 -4.47 -4.70
CA ALA A 44 6.06 -4.69 -3.71
C ALA A 44 4.80 -5.33 -4.31
N LYS A 45 4.42 -4.94 -5.54
CA LYS A 45 3.24 -5.48 -6.22
C LYS A 45 3.51 -6.85 -6.86
N GLU A 46 4.51 -6.93 -7.73
CA GLU A 46 4.68 -8.06 -8.64
C GLU A 46 5.41 -9.25 -8.00
N GLN A 47 6.40 -8.97 -7.13
CA GLN A 47 7.23 -10.03 -6.56
C GLN A 47 6.79 -10.40 -5.14
N MET A 48 6.40 -9.41 -4.34
CA MET A 48 6.02 -9.64 -2.94
C MET A 48 4.51 -9.88 -2.78
N GLY A 49 3.67 -9.31 -3.64
CA GLY A 49 2.22 -9.32 -3.45
C GLY A 49 1.77 -8.54 -2.21
N ALA A 50 2.56 -7.55 -1.76
CA ALA A 50 2.28 -6.74 -0.58
C ALA A 50 1.18 -5.69 -0.81
N ILE A 51 0.93 -5.34 -2.07
CA ILE A 51 -0.09 -4.35 -2.48
C ILE A 51 -0.90 -4.88 -3.67
N ASP A 52 -2.17 -4.50 -3.74
CA ASP A 52 -3.06 -4.83 -4.87
C ASP A 52 -2.82 -3.89 -6.06
N LYS A 53 -2.55 -2.62 -5.76
CA LYS A 53 -2.40 -1.57 -6.76
C LYS A 53 -1.21 -0.67 -6.47
N ALA A 54 -0.36 -0.51 -7.48
CA ALA A 54 0.61 0.57 -7.55
C ALA A 54 -0.10 1.84 -8.03
N GLU A 55 -0.03 2.92 -7.25
CA GLU A 55 -0.48 4.25 -7.67
C GLU A 55 0.76 5.13 -7.87
N TRP A 56 0.85 5.80 -9.02
CA TRP A 56 2.04 6.58 -9.41
C TRP A 56 1.98 8.03 -8.94
N ASN A 57 0.81 8.48 -8.50
CA ASN A 57 0.57 9.83 -8.02
C ASN A 57 0.23 9.81 -6.52
N LEU A 58 1.05 10.49 -5.71
CA LEU A 58 0.90 10.53 -4.26
C LEU A 58 -0.47 11.06 -3.82
N LEU A 59 -0.95 12.14 -4.45
CA LEU A 59 -2.23 12.75 -4.09
C LEU A 59 -3.39 11.79 -4.36
N ASN A 60 -3.36 11.06 -5.47
CA ASN A 60 -4.32 10.02 -5.77
C ASN A 60 -4.26 8.87 -4.77
N ALA A 61 -3.07 8.47 -4.32
CA ALA A 61 -2.92 7.42 -3.31
C ALA A 61 -3.50 7.85 -1.96
N ALA A 62 -3.24 9.10 -1.55
CA ALA A 62 -3.73 9.65 -0.29
C ALA A 62 -5.24 9.87 -0.28
N THR A 63 -5.80 10.42 -1.36
CA THR A 63 -7.23 10.78 -1.43
C THR A 63 -8.18 9.58 -1.55
N LYS A 64 -7.70 8.43 -2.02
CA LYS A 64 -8.49 7.19 -2.16
C LYS A 64 -8.55 6.36 -0.87
N ALA A 65 -7.77 6.72 0.14
CA ALA A 65 -7.58 5.91 1.33
C ALA A 65 -8.69 6.14 2.36
N ASP A 66 -9.28 5.06 2.88
CA ASP A 66 -10.03 5.14 4.15
C ASP A 66 -9.04 5.16 5.33
N ILE A 67 -7.92 4.46 5.18
CA ILE A 67 -6.80 4.44 6.13
C ILE A 67 -5.53 4.77 5.36
N LEU A 68 -4.86 5.85 5.73
CA LEU A 68 -3.58 6.26 5.17
C LEU A 68 -2.45 5.93 6.15
N VAL A 69 -1.50 5.12 5.71
CA VAL A 69 -0.28 4.81 6.47
C VAL A 69 0.88 5.56 5.84
N LEU A 70 1.56 6.37 6.64
CA LEU A 70 2.74 7.12 6.23
C LEU A 70 3.96 6.52 6.91
N ASP A 71 4.91 6.03 6.12
CA ASP A 71 6.17 5.48 6.60
C ASP A 71 7.31 6.05 5.74
N LEU A 72 7.52 7.34 5.98
CA LEU A 72 8.53 8.17 5.35
C LEU A 72 9.66 8.38 6.37
N PRO A 73 10.88 8.74 5.92
CA PRO A 73 12.00 9.06 6.82
C PRO A 73 11.67 10.09 7.90
#